data_AF-A0A6L3AAE2-F1
#
_entry.id   AF-A0A6L3AAE2-F1
#
_cell.length_a   1.000
_cell.length_b   1.000
_cell.length_c   1.000
_cell.angle_alpha   90.00
_cell.angle_beta   90.00
_cell.angle_gamma   90.00
#
_symmetry.space_group_name_H-M   'P 1'
#
loop_
_entity.id
_entity.type
_entity.pdbx_description
1 polymer ?
#
loop_
_entity_poly.entity_id
_entity_poly.type
_entity_poly.pdbx_seq_one_letter_code
_entity_poly.pdbx_strand_id
1 'polypeptide(L)'
;MVPATDTDRLRRVFELELQRGCDNQAVIGGLDRMLIQMAEDGLLNRGDPLRERVRTLPPQGYRSLPEDDRRAWLQGTIRALTGPPPRTHTP
;
A
#
# COMPACT_ATOMS: atom_id res chain seq x y z
N MET A 1 -5.59 -13.84 -11.41
CA MET A 1 -4.91 -14.24 -10.16
C MET A 1 -3.59 -13.49 -10.12
N VAL A 2 -3.51 -12.37 -9.40
CA VAL A 2 -2.21 -11.77 -9.08
C VAL A 2 -1.49 -12.78 -8.17
N PRO A 3 -0.27 -13.22 -8.52
CA PRO A 3 0.43 -14.20 -7.69
C PRO A 3 0.67 -13.58 -6.31
N ALA A 4 0.35 -14.30 -5.24
CA ALA A 4 0.56 -13.87 -3.85
C ALA A 4 2.00 -13.39 -3.57
N THR A 5 2.94 -13.78 -4.44
CA THR A 5 4.33 -13.35 -4.47
C THR A 5 4.51 -11.84 -4.68
N ASP A 6 3.63 -11.17 -5.43
CA ASP A 6 3.78 -9.75 -5.76
C ASP A 6 3.44 -8.86 -4.55
N THR A 7 2.37 -9.20 -3.82
CA THR A 7 1.94 -8.50 -2.60
C THR A 7 2.94 -8.63 -1.45
N ASP A 8 3.53 -9.81 -1.25
CA ASP A 8 4.57 -10.01 -0.22
C ASP A 8 5.83 -9.20 -0.54
N ARG A 9 6.21 -9.18 -1.82
CA ARG A 9 7.35 -8.40 -2.30
C ARG A 9 7.12 -6.90 -2.13
N LEU A 10 5.92 -6.42 -2.49
CA LEU A 10 5.50 -5.02 -2.26
C LEU A 10 5.56 -4.66 -0.79
N ARG A 11 5.04 -5.53 0.10
CA ARG A 11 5.09 -5.31 1.55
C ARG A 11 6.53 -5.09 2.03
N ARG A 12 7.45 -5.98 1.67
CA ARG A 12 8.87 -5.86 2.06
C ARG A 12 9.51 -4.57 1.55
N VAL A 13 9.19 -4.18 0.32
CA VAL A 13 9.67 -2.92 -0.28
C VAL A 13 9.15 -1.71 0.50
N PHE A 14 7.86 -1.72 0.86
CA PHE A 14 7.27 -0.66 1.69
C PHE A 14 7.89 -0.59 3.09
N GLU A 15 8.16 -1.72 3.73
CA GLU A 15 8.83 -1.75 5.04
C GLU A 15 10.25 -1.19 4.97
N LEU A 16 11.01 -1.56 3.93
CA LEU A 16 12.35 -1.02 3.67
C LEU A 16 12.31 0.49 3.41
N GLU A 17 11.32 0.96 2.66
CA GLU A 17 11.12 2.37 2.37
C GLU A 17 10.73 3.18 3.61
N LEU A 18 9.84 2.63 4.44
CA LEU A 18 9.43 3.24 5.70
C LEU A 18 10.62 3.39 6.66
N GLN A 19 11.51 2.40 6.70
CA GLN A 19 12.75 2.44 7.47
C GLN A 19 13.76 3.45 6.90
N ARG A 20 13.77 3.67 5.58
CA ARG A 20 14.69 4.57 4.89
C ARG A 20 14.21 6.03 4.79
N GLY A 21 12.97 6.32 5.22
CA GLY A 21 12.43 7.68 5.25
C GLY A 21 11.47 8.04 4.13
N CYS A 22 10.81 7.07 3.48
CA CYS A 22 9.73 7.33 2.50
C CYS A 22 10.13 8.16 1.26
N ASP A 23 11.40 8.15 0.87
CA ASP A 23 11.92 8.93 -0.26
C ASP A 23 12.11 8.13 -1.55
N ASN A 24 11.77 6.84 -1.58
CA ASN A 24 12.04 6.02 -2.76
C ASN A 24 11.03 6.30 -3.89
N GLN A 25 11.39 7.26 -4.74
CA GLN A 25 10.62 7.70 -5.90
C GLN A 25 10.23 6.56 -6.85
N ALA A 26 11.06 5.51 -6.95
CA ALA A 26 10.76 4.35 -7.80
C ALA A 26 9.52 3.58 -7.30
N VAL A 27 9.34 3.50 -5.99
CA VAL A 27 8.19 2.82 -5.37
C VAL A 27 6.97 3.73 -5.38
N ILE A 28 7.15 5.04 -5.14
CA ILE A 28 6.07 6.03 -5.25
C ILE A 28 5.48 5.98 -6.67
N GLY A 29 6.33 6.04 -7.71
CA GLY A 29 5.89 5.97 -9.09
C GLY A 29 5.32 4.61 -9.49
N GLY A 30 5.91 3.52 -8.98
CA GLY A 30 5.41 2.16 -9.19
C GLY A 30 4.02 1.93 -8.60
N LEU A 31 3.82 2.36 -7.35
CA LEU A 31 2.52 2.34 -6.66
C LEU A 31 1.48 3.16 -7.41
N ASP A 32 1.77 4.42 -7.74
CA ASP A 32 0.82 5.31 -8.41
C ASP A 32 0.31 4.68 -9.71
N ARG A 33 1.23 4.17 -10.55
CA ARG A 33 0.88 3.44 -11.78
C ARG A 33 0.08 2.18 -11.52
N MET A 34 0.48 1.37 -10.56
CA MET A 34 -0.21 0.11 -10.27
C MET A 34 -1.63 0.36 -9.75
N LEU A 35 -1.81 1.37 -8.89
CA LEU A 35 -3.11 1.78 -8.37
C LEU A 35 -4.02 2.31 -9.48
N ILE A 36 -3.49 3.18 -10.36
CA ILE A 36 -4.23 3.67 -11.54
C ILE A 36 -4.63 2.49 -12.42
N GLN A 37 -3.70 1.62 -12.76
CA GLN A 37 -3.95 0.48 -13.63
C GLN A 37 -4.98 -0.50 -13.03
N MET A 38 -4.91 -0.79 -11.73
CA MET A 38 -5.91 -1.63 -11.04
C MET A 38 -7.28 -0.96 -10.92
N ALA A 39 -7.33 0.37 -10.82
CA ALA A 39 -8.58 1.12 -10.82
C ALA A 39 -9.22 1.13 -12.22
N GLU A 40 -8.42 1.34 -13.27
CA GLU A 40 -8.87 1.30 -14.67
C GLU A 40 -9.31 -0.10 -15.10
N ASP A 41 -8.59 -1.14 -14.69
CA ASP A 41 -8.91 -2.55 -14.99
C ASP A 41 -10.07 -3.07 -14.14
N GLY A 42 -10.57 -2.29 -13.17
CA GLY A 42 -11.65 -2.69 -12.25
C GLY A 42 -11.24 -3.82 -11.30
N LEU A 43 -9.94 -4.09 -11.18
CA LEU A 43 -9.38 -5.21 -10.41
C LEU A 43 -9.50 -5.01 -8.89
N LEU A 44 -9.77 -3.77 -8.44
CA LEU A 44 -10.10 -3.43 -7.06
C LEU A 44 -11.48 -3.99 -6.66
N ASN A 45 -11.53 -5.29 -6.43
CA ASN A 45 -12.75 -5.98 -6.00
C ASN A 45 -13.27 -5.48 -4.63
N ARG A 46 -14.56 -5.68 -4.36
CA ARG A 46 -15.10 -5.41 -3.00
C ARG A 46 -14.46 -6.39 -2.03
N GLY A 47 -13.74 -5.87 -1.04
CA GLY A 47 -13.06 -6.67 -0.02
C GLY A 47 -11.53 -6.61 -0.09
N ASP A 48 -10.96 -5.99 -1.14
CA ASP A 48 -9.51 -5.86 -1.22
C ASP A 48 -9.01 -4.73 -0.28
N PRO A 49 -8.06 -5.02 0.64
CA PRO A 49 -7.53 -4.03 1.57
C PRO A 49 -6.88 -2.83 0.85
N LEU A 50 -6.31 -3.03 -0.35
CA LEU A 50 -5.75 -1.94 -1.14
C LEU A 50 -6.84 -0.94 -1.57
N ARG A 51 -8.04 -1.41 -1.91
CA ARG A 51 -9.13 -0.52 -2.33
C ARG A 51 -9.50 0.48 -1.25
N GLU A 52 -9.60 0.02 0.01
CA GLU A 52 -9.91 0.89 1.15
C GLU A 52 -8.82 1.97 1.33
N ARG A 53 -7.54 1.60 1.12
CA ARG A 53 -6.41 2.54 1.18
C ARG A 53 -6.38 3.51 -0.01
N VAL A 54 -6.74 3.06 -1.21
CA VAL A 54 -6.83 3.92 -2.40
C VAL A 54 -7.91 4.96 -2.23
N ARG A 55 -9.03 4.61 -1.59
CA ARG A 55 -10.12 5.57 -1.31
C ARG A 55 -9.74 6.68 -0.34
N THR A 56 -8.71 6.47 0.49
CA THR A 56 -8.19 7.52 1.38
C THR A 56 -7.16 8.42 0.69
N LEU A 57 -6.74 8.09 -0.54
CA LEU A 57 -5.80 8.92 -1.30
C LEU A 57 -6.51 10.10 -1.97
N PRO A 58 -5.82 11.24 -2.12
CA PRO A 58 -6.31 12.34 -2.92
C PRO A 58 -6.40 11.95 -4.41
N PRO A 59 -7.17 12.68 -5.23
CA PRO A 59 -7.32 12.40 -6.66
C PRO A 59 -6.01 12.48 -7.45
N GLN A 60 -5.00 13.17 -6.92
CA GLN A 60 -3.66 13.25 -7.52
C GLN A 60 -2.78 12.02 -7.19
N GLY A 61 -3.28 11.09 -6.38
CA GLY A 61 -2.63 9.83 -6.05
C GLY A 61 -1.65 9.89 -4.88
N TYR A 62 -0.95 8.78 -4.66
CA TYR A 62 -0.03 8.60 -3.54
C TYR A 62 1.16 9.58 -3.60
N ARG A 63 1.62 9.89 -4.82
CA ARG A 63 2.72 10.85 -5.05
C ARG A 63 2.42 12.27 -4.61
N SER A 64 1.15 12.65 -4.45
CA SER A 64 0.79 14.00 -4.01
C SER A 64 0.71 14.16 -2.50
N LEU A 65 0.80 13.07 -1.74
CA LEU A 65 0.88 13.16 -0.29
C LEU A 65 2.24 13.73 0.15
N PRO A 66 2.28 14.57 1.20
CA PRO A 66 3.53 14.93 1.86
C PRO A 66 4.15 13.70 2.54
N GLU A 67 5.45 13.77 2.86
CA GLU A 67 6.21 12.64 3.41
C GLU A 67 5.56 12.02 4.65
N ASP A 68 5.02 12.84 5.56
CA ASP A 68 4.37 12.37 6.79
C ASP A 68 3.08 11.56 6.50
N ASP A 69 2.22 12.07 5.62
CA ASP A 69 1.02 11.34 5.16
C ASP A 69 1.37 10.09 4.37
N ARG A 70 2.41 10.13 3.54
CA ARG A 70 2.91 8.93 2.83
C ARG A 70 3.34 7.87 3.83
N ARG A 71 4.05 8.27 4.89
CA ARG A 71 4.50 7.38 5.95
C ARG A 71 3.32 6.73 6.67
N ALA A 72 2.31 7.52 7.02
CA ALA A 72 1.09 7.02 7.64
C ALA A 72 0.32 6.07 6.71
N TRP A 73 0.23 6.42 5.42
CA TRP A 73 -0.42 5.60 4.42
C TRP A 73 0.31 4.27 4.20
N LEU A 74 1.64 4.28 4.05
CA LEU A 74 2.47 3.08 3.93
C LEU A 74 2.29 2.16 5.13
N GLN A 75 2.35 2.68 6.36
CA GLN A 75 2.11 1.88 7.56
C GLN A 75 0.72 1.24 7.56
N GLY A 76 -0.30 2.01 7.20
CA GLY A 76 -1.67 1.54 7.08
C GLY A 76 -1.81 0.45 6.00
N THR A 77 -1.16 0.63 4.86
CA THR A 77 -1.18 -0.31 3.73
C THR A 77 -0.42 -1.58 4.05
N ILE A 78 0.80 -1.50 4.62
CA ILE A 78 1.55 -2.65 5.11
C ILE A 78 0.67 -3.46 6.06
N ARG A 79 0.12 -2.82 7.09
CA ARG A 79 -0.75 -3.48 8.08
C ARG A 79 -1.99 -4.13 7.47
N ALA A 80 -2.59 -3.52 6.45
CA ALA A 80 -3.72 -4.09 5.74
C ALA A 80 -3.31 -5.31 4.88
N LEU A 81 -2.11 -5.29 4.29
CA LEU A 81 -1.54 -6.36 3.48
C LEU A 81 -0.95 -7.52 4.30
N THR A 82 -0.59 -7.30 5.56
CA THR A 82 -0.13 -8.36 6.48
C THR A 82 -1.31 -9.14 7.10
N GLY A 83 -2.54 -8.69 6.88
CA GLY A 83 -3.72 -9.19 7.61
C GLY A 83 -3.75 -8.65 9.04
N PRO A 84 -4.83 -8.91 9.81
CA PRO A 84 -4.87 -8.50 11.22
C PRO A 84 -3.59 -9.00 11.91
N PRO A 85 -2.95 -8.19 12.78
CA PRO A 85 -1.86 -8.73 13.60
C PRO A 85 -2.37 -10.02 14.23
N PRO A 86 -1.55 -11.08 14.35
CA PRO A 86 -1.94 -12.21 15.18
C PRO A 86 -2.39 -11.59 16.49
N ARG A 87 -3.68 -11.77 16.81
CA ARG A 87 -4.19 -11.37 18.12
C ARG A 87 -3.38 -12.22 19.07
N THR A 88 -2.28 -11.69 19.60
CA THR A 88 -1.65 -12.19 20.81
C THR A 88 -2.66 -11.93 21.92
N HIS A 89 -3.68 -12.80 21.93
CA HIS A 89 -4.46 -13.11 23.10
C HIS A 89 -3.45 -13.67 24.09
N THR A 90 -2.97 -12.77 24.93
CA THR A 90 -2.08 -13.08 26.05
C THR A 90 -3.03 -13.50 27.18
N PRO A 91 -2.74 -14.60 27.90
CA PRO A 91 -3.71 -15.46 28.61
C PRO A 91 -4.49 -14.78 29.73
#